data_AF-X1KGJ2-F1
#
_entry.id   AF-X1KGJ2-F1
#
_cell.length_a   1.000
_cell.length_b   1.000
_cell.length_c   1.000
_cell.angle_alpha   90.00
_cell.angle_beta   90.00
_cell.angle_gamma   90.00
#
_symmetry.space_group_name_H-M   'P 1'
#
loop_
_entity.id
_entity.type
_entity.pdbx_description
1 polymer ?
#
loop_
_entity_poly.entity_id
_entity_poly.type
_entity_poly.pdbx_seq_one_letter_code
_entity_poly.pdbx_strand_id
1 'polypeptide(L)'
;MANTKTLPQWATLDRRNFLVQLFLVSGGFCIYGHKNCPIPAHHYEIAIEYIIENWKQDDREDWKLERKALHQLGARSYPVRGQFSAVSRDIYAESQPLYYFEGQAVSSETFKPFVKVRLASSYIRLFVDLGEALRQVSKNKRRKAIRYGKPLPQSIEVVIRQKVLEAVKHYLA
;
A
#
# COMPACT_ATOMS: atom_id res chain seq x y z
N MET A 1 15.01 -38.67 -29.85
CA MET A 1 14.66 -37.24 -29.93
C MET A 1 14.74 -36.67 -28.52
N ALA A 2 15.48 -35.57 -28.31
CA ALA A 2 15.65 -34.99 -26.98
C ALA A 2 14.30 -34.48 -26.45
N ASN A 3 13.96 -34.87 -25.21
CA ASN A 3 12.72 -34.47 -24.56
C ASN A 3 12.83 -32.97 -24.22
N THR A 4 11.94 -32.12 -24.71
CA THR A 4 12.01 -30.65 -24.56
C THR A 4 11.98 -30.19 -23.10
N LYS A 5 11.55 -31.06 -22.17
CA LYS A 5 11.51 -30.81 -20.73
C LYS A 5 12.89 -30.72 -20.04
N THR A 6 13.96 -31.19 -20.66
CA THR A 6 15.32 -31.18 -20.06
C THR A 6 16.20 -30.03 -20.54
N LEU A 7 15.72 -29.21 -21.46
CA LEU A 7 16.48 -28.08 -22.00
C LEU A 7 16.19 -26.80 -21.18
N PRO A 8 17.17 -25.88 -21.08
CA PRO A 8 16.92 -24.59 -20.47
C PRO A 8 15.86 -23.83 -21.29
N GLN A 9 15.04 -23.00 -20.63
CA GLN A 9 13.92 -22.28 -21.25
C GLN A 9 14.31 -21.52 -22.53
N TRP A 10 15.53 -20.97 -22.56
CA TRP A 10 16.02 -20.21 -23.71
C TRP A 10 16.36 -21.07 -24.94
N ALA A 11 16.59 -22.37 -24.78
CA ALA A 11 17.04 -23.27 -25.85
C ALA A 11 15.85 -23.99 -26.53
N THR A 12 14.87 -23.22 -26.99
CA THR A 12 13.73 -23.73 -27.78
C THR A 12 14.20 -24.35 -29.09
N LEU A 13 13.39 -25.24 -29.69
CA LEU A 13 13.75 -25.92 -30.93
C LEU A 13 14.00 -24.91 -32.07
N ASP A 14 13.20 -23.86 -32.16
CA ASP A 14 13.33 -22.82 -33.18
C ASP A 14 14.64 -22.03 -33.05
N ARG A 15 15.00 -21.64 -31.82
CA ARG A 15 16.27 -20.95 -31.52
C ARG A 15 17.48 -21.82 -31.84
N ARG A 16 17.40 -23.13 -31.58
CA ARG A 16 18.45 -24.09 -31.95
C ARG A 16 18.57 -24.23 -33.47
N ASN A 17 17.45 -24.36 -34.16
CA ASN A 17 17.43 -24.43 -35.62
C ASN A 17 18.02 -23.16 -36.23
N PHE A 18 17.73 -21.98 -35.65
CA PHE A 18 18.32 -20.72 -36.07
C PHE A 18 19.85 -20.72 -35.93
N LEU A 19 20.41 -21.16 -34.79
CA LEU A 19 21.87 -21.24 -34.62
C LEU A 19 22.51 -22.22 -35.61
N VAL A 20 21.86 -23.36 -35.86
CA VAL A 20 22.35 -24.34 -36.86
C VAL A 20 22.32 -23.75 -38.26
N GLN A 21 21.25 -23.06 -38.65
CA GLN A 21 21.18 -22.37 -39.94
C GLN A 21 22.25 -21.28 -40.06
N LEU A 22 22.45 -20.48 -39.01
CA LEU A 22 23.48 -19.46 -38.96
C LEU A 22 24.87 -20.05 -39.15
N PHE A 23 25.15 -21.19 -38.53
CA PHE A 23 26.40 -21.92 -38.71
C PHE A 23 26.58 -22.41 -40.15
N LEU A 24 25.54 -23.01 -40.75
CA LEU A 24 25.57 -23.53 -42.11
C LEU A 24 25.81 -22.42 -43.15
N VAL A 25 25.24 -21.23 -42.95
CA VAL A 25 25.39 -20.08 -43.85
C VAL A 25 26.77 -19.41 -43.68
N SER A 26 27.25 -19.30 -42.45
CA SER A 26 28.51 -18.62 -42.12
C SER A 26 29.76 -19.49 -42.25
N GLY A 27 29.59 -20.82 -42.29
CA GLY A 27 30.69 -21.79 -42.19
C GLY A 27 31.44 -21.73 -40.86
N GLY A 28 30.87 -21.09 -39.82
CA GLY A 28 31.50 -20.91 -38.53
C GLY A 28 32.53 -19.76 -38.44
N PHE A 29 32.65 -18.92 -39.46
CA PHE A 29 33.61 -17.80 -39.46
C PHE A 29 32.94 -16.45 -39.21
N CYS A 30 32.36 -15.85 -40.24
CA CYS A 30 31.65 -14.58 -40.16
C CYS A 30 30.17 -14.82 -40.39
N ILE A 31 29.30 -14.33 -39.51
CA ILE A 31 27.84 -14.47 -39.64
C ILE A 31 27.27 -13.90 -40.95
N TYR A 32 28.02 -13.01 -41.62
CA TYR A 32 27.68 -12.41 -42.91
C TYR A 32 28.39 -13.06 -44.11
N GLY A 33 29.18 -14.13 -43.89
CA GLY A 33 29.86 -14.86 -44.97
C GLY A 33 31.16 -14.24 -45.48
N HIS A 34 31.71 -13.22 -44.80
CA HIS A 34 33.01 -12.65 -45.15
C HIS A 34 34.17 -13.58 -44.76
N LYS A 35 35.12 -13.82 -45.67
CA LYS A 35 36.28 -14.70 -45.42
C LYS A 35 37.29 -14.12 -44.42
N ASN A 36 37.57 -12.82 -44.49
CA ASN A 36 38.48 -12.10 -43.58
C ASN A 36 37.76 -10.91 -42.96
N CYS A 37 36.82 -11.17 -42.05
CA CYS A 37 36.08 -10.09 -41.41
C CYS A 37 36.95 -9.39 -40.35
N PRO A 38 37.22 -8.08 -40.47
CA PRO A 38 38.04 -7.35 -39.50
C PRO A 38 37.27 -7.00 -38.22
N ILE A 39 35.95 -7.20 -38.20
CA ILE A 39 35.06 -6.82 -37.10
C ILE A 39 34.85 -8.05 -36.19
N PRO A 40 35.35 -8.05 -34.95
CA PRO A 40 35.23 -9.19 -34.04
C PRO A 40 33.77 -9.55 -33.72
N ALA A 41 32.88 -8.55 -33.63
CA ALA A 41 31.46 -8.77 -33.37
C ALA A 41 30.74 -9.61 -34.46
N HIS A 42 31.33 -9.71 -35.66
CA HIS A 42 30.79 -10.53 -36.74
C HIS A 42 31.30 -11.97 -36.70
N HIS A 43 32.29 -12.27 -35.86
CA HIS A 43 32.81 -13.62 -35.71
C HIS A 43 31.74 -14.48 -35.06
N TYR A 44 31.55 -15.68 -35.60
CA TYR A 44 30.43 -16.55 -35.25
C TYR A 44 30.35 -16.78 -33.74
N GLU A 45 31.48 -17.10 -33.09
CA GLU A 45 31.56 -17.36 -31.64
C GLU A 45 31.07 -16.17 -30.81
N ILE A 46 31.54 -14.96 -31.12
CA ILE A 46 31.17 -13.74 -30.41
C ILE A 46 29.69 -13.41 -30.68
N ALA A 47 29.25 -13.55 -31.93
CA ALA A 47 27.88 -13.24 -32.32
C ALA A 47 26.86 -14.17 -31.65
N ILE A 48 27.13 -15.48 -31.55
CA ILE A 48 26.20 -16.41 -30.91
C ILE A 48 26.07 -16.16 -29.41
N GLU A 49 27.14 -15.73 -28.73
CA GLU A 49 27.09 -15.38 -27.31
C GLU A 49 26.11 -14.24 -27.06
N TYR A 50 26.21 -13.16 -27.84
CA TYR A 50 25.28 -12.04 -27.76
C TYR A 50 23.83 -12.44 -28.09
N ILE A 51 23.63 -13.28 -29.10
CA ILE A 51 22.29 -13.76 -29.48
C ILE A 51 21.66 -14.56 -28.33
N ILE A 52 22.43 -15.47 -27.72
CA ILE A 52 21.98 -16.29 -26.59
C ILE A 52 21.71 -15.42 -25.35
N GLU A 53 22.55 -14.42 -25.08
CA GLU A 53 22.37 -13.50 -23.97
C GLU A 53 21.08 -12.68 -24.11
N ASN A 54 20.81 -12.16 -25.31
CA ASN A 54 19.57 -11.43 -25.61
C ASN A 54 18.34 -12.32 -25.41
N TRP A 55 18.36 -13.56 -25.91
CA TRP A 55 17.25 -14.50 -25.69
C TRP A 55 16.99 -14.80 -24.22
N LYS A 56 18.04 -14.94 -23.39
CA LYS A 56 17.89 -15.10 -21.94
C LYS A 56 17.33 -13.85 -21.28
N GLN A 57 17.58 -12.67 -21.83
CA GLN A 57 17.01 -11.43 -21.34
C GLN A 57 15.53 -11.33 -21.69
N ASP A 58 15.16 -11.63 -22.93
CA ASP A 58 13.77 -11.64 -23.39
C ASP A 58 12.92 -12.60 -22.54
N ASP A 59 13.38 -13.85 -22.33
CA ASP A 59 12.66 -14.83 -21.52
C ASP A 59 12.48 -14.36 -20.05
N ARG A 60 13.45 -13.61 -19.51
CA ARG A 60 13.35 -13.05 -18.15
C ARG A 60 12.32 -11.92 -18.08
N GLU A 61 12.22 -11.10 -19.12
CA GLU A 61 11.23 -10.03 -19.19
C GLU A 61 9.81 -10.60 -19.39
N ASP A 62 9.65 -11.59 -20.26
CA ASP A 62 8.37 -12.29 -20.46
C ASP A 62 7.88 -12.91 -19.16
N TRP A 63 8.76 -13.59 -18.42
CA TRP A 63 8.42 -14.14 -17.10
C TRP A 63 7.99 -13.07 -16.10
N LYS A 64 8.66 -11.89 -16.08
CA LYS A 64 8.25 -10.77 -15.22
C LYS A 64 6.87 -10.25 -15.62
N LEU A 65 6.58 -10.16 -16.92
CA LEU A 65 5.28 -9.71 -17.43
C LEU A 65 4.17 -10.68 -17.07
N GLU A 66 4.38 -11.98 -17.26
CA GLU A 66 3.43 -13.02 -16.84
C GLU A 66 3.19 -12.99 -15.33
N ARG A 67 4.27 -12.92 -14.54
CA ARG A 67 4.18 -12.82 -13.09
C ARG A 67 3.42 -11.57 -12.66
N LYS A 68 3.69 -10.45 -13.30
CA LYS A 68 2.96 -9.20 -13.07
C LYS A 68 1.48 -9.35 -13.43
N ALA A 69 1.15 -9.97 -14.55
CA ALA A 69 -0.23 -10.20 -14.98
C ALA A 69 -0.99 -11.12 -14.01
N LEU A 70 -0.37 -12.21 -13.54
CA LEU A 70 -0.97 -13.14 -12.57
C LEU A 70 -1.23 -12.47 -11.21
N HIS A 71 -0.33 -11.59 -10.77
CA HIS A 71 -0.45 -10.90 -9.47
C HIS A 71 -1.15 -9.54 -9.57
N GLN A 72 -1.52 -9.10 -10.76
CA GLN A 72 -2.32 -7.89 -10.92
C GLN A 72 -3.75 -8.24 -10.53
N LEU A 73 -4.14 -7.84 -9.32
CA LEU A 73 -5.55 -7.79 -8.94
C LEU A 73 -6.28 -7.01 -10.04
N GLY A 74 -7.43 -7.50 -10.54
CA GLY A 74 -8.26 -6.81 -11.55
C GLY A 74 -8.77 -5.42 -11.12
N ALA A 75 -8.31 -4.91 -9.97
CA ALA A 75 -8.49 -3.54 -9.54
C ALA A 75 -7.64 -2.59 -10.40
N ARG A 76 -8.24 -1.47 -10.83
CA ARG A 76 -7.53 -0.39 -11.51
C ARG A 76 -6.36 0.11 -10.63
N SER A 77 -5.15 0.14 -11.22
CA SER A 77 -3.92 0.59 -10.55
C SER A 77 -3.90 2.08 -10.22
N TYR A 78 -4.86 2.87 -10.71
CA TYR A 78 -4.98 4.30 -10.44
C TYR A 78 -6.35 4.60 -9.84
N PRO A 79 -6.43 5.39 -8.75
CA PRO A 79 -7.70 5.92 -8.31
C PRO A 79 -8.21 6.89 -9.38
N VAL A 80 -9.28 6.51 -10.08
CA VAL A 80 -10.16 7.48 -10.72
C VAL A 80 -10.73 8.31 -9.57
N ARG A 81 -10.32 9.58 -9.48
CA ARG A 81 -10.66 10.51 -8.39
C ARG A 81 -12.01 10.18 -7.73
N GLY A 82 -11.98 9.92 -6.41
CA GLY A 82 -13.19 9.77 -5.60
C GLY A 82 -13.74 8.35 -5.43
N GLN A 83 -13.17 7.31 -6.05
CA GLN A 83 -13.58 5.93 -5.79
C GLN A 83 -12.59 5.23 -4.85
N PHE A 84 -13.04 4.89 -3.64
CA PHE A 84 -12.32 3.98 -2.76
C PHE A 84 -12.24 2.58 -3.40
N SER A 85 -11.04 2.01 -3.53
CA SER A 85 -10.85 0.59 -3.81
C SER A 85 -11.43 -0.26 -2.67
N ALA A 86 -11.85 -1.50 -2.93
CA ALA A 86 -12.43 -2.38 -1.90
C ALA A 86 -11.51 -2.48 -0.65
N VAL A 87 -10.22 -2.75 -0.87
CA VAL A 87 -9.20 -2.80 0.19
C VAL A 87 -9.10 -1.48 0.95
N SER A 88 -9.13 -0.33 0.26
CA SER A 88 -9.07 0.98 0.94
C SER A 88 -10.34 1.29 1.75
N ARG A 89 -11.51 0.74 1.37
CA ARG A 89 -12.74 0.86 2.18
C ARG A 89 -12.61 0.09 3.47
N ASP A 90 -12.08 -1.13 3.41
CA ASP A 90 -11.90 -1.98 4.57
C ASP A 90 -10.89 -1.35 5.54
N ILE A 91 -9.73 -0.94 5.02
CA ILE A 91 -8.72 -0.19 5.82
C ILE A 91 -9.34 1.06 6.43
N TYR A 92 -10.13 1.82 5.67
CA TYR A 92 -10.78 3.02 6.18
C TYR A 92 -11.77 2.70 7.30
N ALA A 93 -12.63 1.69 7.13
CA ALA A 93 -13.59 1.26 8.14
C ALA A 93 -12.90 0.74 9.41
N GLU A 94 -11.83 -0.04 9.28
CA GLU A 94 -11.03 -0.54 10.40
C GLU A 94 -10.30 0.59 11.14
N SER A 95 -9.82 1.60 10.42
CA SER A 95 -9.08 2.73 10.99
C SER A 95 -9.97 3.78 11.69
N GLN A 96 -11.30 3.67 11.60
CA GLN A 96 -12.18 4.64 12.23
C GLN A 96 -12.08 4.59 13.77
N PRO A 97 -11.84 5.73 14.45
CA PRO A 97 -11.86 5.77 15.90
C PRO A 97 -13.28 5.47 16.40
N LEU A 98 -13.45 4.97 17.63
CA LEU A 98 -14.79 4.72 18.18
C LEU A 98 -15.64 6.00 18.29
N TYR A 99 -14.99 7.14 18.54
CA TYR A 99 -15.64 8.42 18.72
C TYR A 99 -14.75 9.60 18.32
N TYR A 100 -15.39 10.74 18.08
CA TYR A 100 -14.77 12.04 17.81
C TYR A 100 -15.15 13.03 18.91
N PHE A 101 -14.16 13.80 19.35
CA PHE A 101 -14.36 14.88 20.32
C PHE A 101 -14.84 16.14 19.60
N GLU A 102 -16.07 16.61 19.86
CA GLU A 102 -16.59 17.83 19.22
C GLU A 102 -16.29 19.08 20.05
N GLY A 103 -16.34 19.00 21.38
CA GLY A 103 -16.04 20.15 22.24
C GLY A 103 -16.42 19.97 23.70
N GLN A 104 -16.12 21.01 24.50
CA GLN A 104 -16.46 21.10 25.93
C GLN A 104 -17.37 22.29 26.16
N ALA A 105 -18.40 22.12 26.99
CA ALA A 105 -19.34 23.19 27.33
C ALA A 105 -19.84 23.02 28.77
N VAL A 106 -20.73 23.91 29.19
CA VAL A 106 -21.44 23.84 30.48
C VAL A 106 -22.93 23.77 30.18
N SER A 107 -23.64 22.85 30.84
CA SER A 107 -25.09 22.75 30.71
C SER A 107 -25.75 23.97 31.34
N SER A 108 -26.74 24.56 30.65
CA SER A 108 -27.50 25.70 31.18
C SER A 108 -28.43 25.31 32.33
N GLU A 109 -28.84 24.05 32.38
CA GLU A 109 -29.79 23.55 33.39
C GLU A 109 -29.08 23.10 34.65
N THR A 110 -28.07 22.24 34.51
CA THR A 110 -27.38 21.66 35.66
C THR A 110 -26.14 22.45 36.08
N PHE A 111 -25.71 23.41 35.25
CA PHE A 111 -24.45 24.15 35.41
C PHE A 111 -23.21 23.25 35.54
N LYS A 112 -23.32 21.98 35.12
CA LYS A 112 -22.21 21.03 35.12
C LYS A 112 -21.45 21.09 33.79
N PRO A 113 -20.10 21.02 33.82
CA PRO A 113 -19.32 20.93 32.61
C PRO A 113 -19.53 19.56 31.96
N PHE A 114 -19.68 19.52 30.64
CA PHE A 114 -19.83 18.29 29.87
C PHE A 114 -18.94 18.32 28.62
N VAL A 115 -18.65 17.14 28.11
CA VAL A 115 -18.03 16.94 26.79
C VAL A 115 -19.09 16.47 25.81
N LYS A 116 -19.05 17.05 24.62
CA LYS A 116 -19.83 16.59 23.47
C LYS A 116 -18.97 15.64 22.63
N VAL A 117 -19.45 14.42 22.49
CA VAL A 117 -18.77 13.33 21.78
C VAL A 117 -19.66 12.81 20.67
N ARG A 118 -19.14 12.70 19.44
CA ARG A 118 -19.85 12.07 18.32
C ARG A 118 -19.34 10.64 18.13
N LEU A 119 -20.22 9.67 18.05
CA LEU A 119 -19.83 8.30 17.70
C LEU A 119 -19.42 8.25 16.22
N ALA A 120 -18.39 7.48 15.87
CA ALA A 120 -17.87 7.53 14.51
C ALA A 120 -18.82 6.92 13.48
N SER A 121 -19.46 5.82 13.83
CA SER A 121 -20.39 5.07 12.98
C SER A 121 -21.80 5.67 12.93
N SER A 122 -22.09 6.76 13.64
CA SER A 122 -23.43 7.35 13.68
C SER A 122 -23.44 8.88 13.76
N TYR A 123 -24.63 9.46 13.60
CA TYR A 123 -24.88 10.89 13.83
C TYR A 123 -25.21 11.21 15.29
N ILE A 124 -25.11 10.21 16.17
CA ILE A 124 -25.49 10.31 17.57
C ILE A 124 -24.40 11.02 18.34
N ARG A 125 -24.83 11.94 19.21
CA ARG A 125 -23.95 12.74 20.04
C ARG A 125 -24.26 12.46 21.50
N LEU A 126 -23.24 12.04 22.23
CA LEU A 126 -23.30 11.80 23.66
C LEU A 126 -22.79 13.04 24.40
N PHE A 127 -23.45 13.34 25.52
CA PHE A 127 -23.07 14.43 26.42
C PHE A 127 -22.60 13.80 27.74
N VAL A 128 -21.29 13.80 27.96
CA VAL A 128 -20.67 13.13 29.11
C VAL A 128 -20.36 14.17 30.19
N ASP A 129 -20.87 13.97 31.40
CA ASP A 129 -20.63 14.86 32.55
C ASP A 129 -19.17 14.79 33.03
N LEU A 130 -18.52 15.94 33.16
CA LEU A 130 -17.14 16.10 33.63
C LEU A 130 -17.03 16.70 35.04
N GLY A 131 -18.15 16.92 35.74
CA GLY A 131 -18.19 17.67 37.00
C GLY A 131 -17.14 17.24 38.01
N GLU A 132 -16.97 15.93 38.21
CA GLU A 132 -15.98 15.36 39.14
C GLU A 132 -14.54 15.45 38.61
N ALA A 133 -14.33 15.15 37.32
CA ALA A 133 -13.00 15.10 36.72
C ALA A 133 -12.32 16.48 36.73
N LEU A 134 -13.11 17.55 36.56
CA LEU A 134 -12.62 18.93 36.55
C LEU A 134 -12.55 19.57 37.95
N ARG A 135 -12.88 18.85 39.03
CA ARG A 135 -12.83 19.36 40.40
C ARG A 135 -11.39 19.58 40.89
N GLN A 136 -10.45 18.79 40.38
CA GLN A 136 -9.02 18.89 40.71
C GLN A 136 -8.33 20.08 40.01
N VAL A 137 -8.98 20.70 39.01
CA VAL A 137 -8.45 21.85 38.28
C VAL A 137 -8.83 23.15 38.98
N SER A 138 -7.91 24.12 39.04
CA SER A 138 -8.26 25.47 39.50
C SER A 138 -9.36 26.10 38.66
N LYS A 139 -10.23 26.90 39.29
CA LYS A 139 -11.40 27.55 38.67
C LYS A 139 -11.04 28.30 37.37
N ASN A 140 -9.89 28.99 37.35
CA ASN A 140 -9.43 29.73 36.18
C ASN A 140 -8.97 28.83 35.02
N LYS A 141 -8.21 27.77 35.31
CA LYS A 141 -7.80 26.80 34.28
C LYS A 141 -9.01 26.11 33.66
N ARG A 142 -9.97 25.66 34.49
CA ARG A 142 -11.23 25.07 34.04
C ARG A 142 -12.01 26.01 33.12
N ARG A 143 -12.18 27.28 33.51
CA ARG A 143 -12.88 28.28 32.68
C ARG A 143 -12.18 28.53 31.34
N LYS A 144 -10.85 28.57 31.33
CA LYS A 144 -10.06 28.77 30.10
C LYS A 144 -10.11 27.55 29.18
N ALA A 145 -10.12 26.34 29.73
CA ALA A 145 -10.28 25.11 28.95
C ALA A 145 -11.65 25.07 28.26
N ILE A 146 -12.73 25.35 28.99
CA ILE A 146 -14.09 25.33 28.45
C ILE A 146 -14.30 26.44 27.42
N ARG A 147 -13.92 27.69 27.72
CA ARG A 147 -14.19 28.84 26.83
C ARG A 147 -13.28 28.91 25.62
N TYR A 148 -12.00 28.55 25.79
CA TYR A 148 -10.96 28.81 24.78
C TYR A 148 -10.26 27.54 24.30
N GLY A 149 -10.69 26.35 24.74
CA GLY A 149 -10.04 25.09 24.36
C GLY A 149 -8.60 24.97 24.87
N LYS A 150 -8.22 25.69 25.93
CA LYS A 150 -6.85 25.58 26.46
C LYS A 150 -6.58 24.17 26.99
N PRO A 151 -5.38 23.62 26.75
CA PRO A 151 -5.03 22.26 27.17
C PRO A 151 -5.12 22.10 28.69
N LEU A 152 -5.58 20.93 29.12
CA LEU A 152 -5.64 20.56 30.53
C LEU A 152 -4.35 19.83 30.93
N PRO A 153 -4.05 19.70 32.22
CA PRO A 153 -2.98 18.81 32.66
C PRO A 153 -3.21 17.39 32.12
N GLN A 154 -2.15 16.73 31.65
CA GLN A 154 -2.24 15.40 31.03
C GLN A 154 -2.96 14.37 31.92
N SER A 155 -2.73 14.42 33.23
CA SER A 155 -3.42 13.54 34.20
C SER A 155 -4.94 13.63 34.11
N ILE A 156 -5.48 14.82 33.85
CA ILE A 156 -6.92 15.08 33.81
C ILE A 156 -7.49 14.73 32.44
N GLU A 157 -6.71 14.94 31.37
CA GLU A 157 -7.10 14.50 30.03
C GLU A 157 -7.26 12.98 29.95
N VAL A 158 -6.39 12.22 30.63
CA VAL A 158 -6.51 10.75 30.72
C VAL A 158 -7.81 10.36 31.43
N VAL A 159 -8.14 10.98 32.56
CA VAL A 159 -9.38 10.72 33.30
C VAL A 159 -10.62 11.06 32.45
N ILE A 160 -10.59 12.19 31.74
CA ILE A 160 -11.68 12.58 30.82
C ILE A 160 -11.84 11.54 29.72
N ARG A 161 -10.74 11.09 29.09
CA ARG A 161 -10.78 10.07 28.04
C ARG A 161 -11.34 8.74 28.56
N GLN A 162 -10.96 8.33 29.76
CA GLN A 162 -11.50 7.12 30.40
C GLN A 162 -13.01 7.21 30.60
N LYS A 163 -13.52 8.30 31.19
CA LYS A 163 -14.97 8.51 31.37
C LYS A 163 -15.73 8.54 30.05
N VAL A 164 -15.15 9.15 29.02
CA VAL A 164 -15.74 9.15 27.67
C VAL A 164 -15.78 7.74 27.09
N LEU A 165 -14.69 6.99 27.20
CA LEU A 165 -14.63 5.61 26.72
C LEU A 165 -15.64 4.70 27.41
N GLU A 166 -15.81 4.84 28.73
CA GLU A 166 -16.82 4.11 29.50
C GLU A 166 -18.24 4.44 29.02
N ALA A 167 -18.55 5.73 28.83
CA ALA A 167 -19.85 6.15 28.32
C ALA A 167 -20.12 5.64 26.90
N VAL A 168 -19.13 5.67 26.02
CA VAL A 168 -19.22 5.14 24.66
C VAL A 168 -19.41 3.62 24.69
N LYS A 169 -18.65 2.89 25.52
CA LYS A 169 -18.79 1.44 25.68
C LYS A 169 -20.18 1.05 26.18
N HIS A 170 -20.68 1.75 27.20
CA HIS A 170 -22.02 1.51 27.74
C HIS A 170 -23.12 1.77 26.70
N TYR A 171 -22.90 2.71 25.79
CA TYR A 171 -23.87 2.99 24.72
C TYR A 171 -23.84 1.95 23.58
N LEU A 172 -22.66 1.41 23.27
CA LEU A 172 -22.47 0.44 22.19
C LEU A 172 -22.74 -1.02 22.60
N ALA A 173 -22.77 -1.30 23.91
CA ALA A 173 -23.12 -2.60 24.48
C ALA A 173 -24.64 -2.80 24.51
#